data_AF-A0A091APY6-F1
#
_entry.id   AF-A0A091APY6-F1
#
_cell.length_a   1.000
_cell.length_b   1.000
_cell.length_c   1.000
_cell.angle_alpha   90.00
_cell.angle_beta   90.00
_cell.angle_gamma   90.00
#
_symmetry.space_group_name_H-M   'P 1'
#
loop_
_entity.id
_entity.type
_entity.pdbx_description
1 polymer ?
#
loop_
_entity_poly.entity_id
_entity_poly.type
_entity_poly.pdbx_seq_one_letter_code
_entity_poly.pdbx_strand_id
1 'polypeptide(L)'
;MTPALSCRALALAALIAMMSLAPAHAATAPAAPRSETRVGLSEADFKAANAQLFAQGLRLVDITVAEVQGKPVIGATWWWNEGMAAGSTERAKLLQQQIYLKKSEDEIHALAQQRQSQPEVMDSYSAGGKVWFAAVFAPPGETPLQPVGLFLTDAQVGAMRDEARPAGFDVIRLELYAGAGGARYLPAFAPRPAAELDFAQESTALGMQARAAGMTIANKSPLSVSVLETKPGDRNSLAFVASFDQVMGRKLLLMQTVAEFRQSLAEVGMVSDLDSYALPEGVRYSAVVVPAAKKVNTDAYKTMGDGLQQIINRQ
;
A
#
# COMPACT_ATOMS: atom_id res chain seq x y z
N MET A 1 -0.08 -37.46 20.03
CA MET A 1 0.20 -36.69 18.80
C MET A 1 -0.91 -35.69 18.61
N THR A 2 -0.75 -34.51 19.19
CA THR A 2 -1.66 -33.37 19.08
C THR A 2 -1.27 -32.59 17.83
N PRO A 3 -2.20 -32.22 16.93
CA PRO A 3 -1.84 -31.40 15.78
C PRO A 3 -1.53 -29.99 16.26
N ALA A 4 -0.41 -29.46 15.78
CA ALA A 4 -0.05 -28.07 15.95
C ALA A 4 -1.17 -27.19 15.37
N LEU A 5 -1.93 -26.52 16.24
CA LEU A 5 -2.68 -25.32 15.90
C LEU A 5 -1.66 -24.28 15.43
N SER A 6 -1.35 -24.31 14.13
CA SER A 6 -0.38 -23.42 13.50
C SER A 6 -0.82 -21.97 13.68
N CYS A 7 0.16 -21.06 13.75
CA CYS A 7 0.03 -19.59 13.87
C CYS A 7 -0.95 -18.88 12.91
N ARG A 8 -1.69 -19.59 12.05
CA ARG A 8 -2.70 -19.05 11.13
C ARG A 8 -3.96 -18.52 11.84
N ALA A 9 -4.38 -19.13 12.95
CA ALA A 9 -5.65 -18.74 13.61
C ALA A 9 -5.53 -17.50 14.54
N LEU A 10 -4.32 -17.16 15.02
CA LEU A 10 -4.12 -15.99 15.89
C LEU A 10 -4.07 -14.66 15.13
N ALA A 11 -3.75 -14.67 13.84
CA ALA A 11 -3.65 -13.45 13.03
C ALA A 11 -5.01 -12.83 12.67
N LEU A 12 -6.06 -13.65 12.54
CA LEU A 12 -7.39 -13.21 12.10
C LEU A 12 -8.31 -12.81 13.28
N ALA A 13 -8.22 -13.50 14.42
CA ALA A 13 -9.02 -13.17 15.60
C ALA A 13 -8.63 -11.82 16.23
N ALA A 14 -7.37 -11.42 16.12
CA ALA A 14 -6.90 -10.09 16.55
C ALA A 14 -7.39 -8.97 15.61
N LEU A 15 -7.56 -9.25 14.32
CA LEU A 15 -8.05 -8.29 13.33
C LEU A 15 -9.52 -7.91 13.58
N ILE A 16 -10.34 -8.88 13.99
CA ILE A 16 -11.77 -8.71 14.22
C ILE A 16 -12.07 -8.14 15.63
N ALA A 17 -11.24 -8.44 16.65
CA ALA A 17 -11.50 -8.02 18.03
C ALA A 17 -11.07 -6.57 18.38
N MET A 18 -10.21 -5.92 17.59
CA MET A 18 -9.65 -4.59 17.92
C MET A 18 -10.42 -3.38 17.34
N MET A 19 -11.52 -3.57 16.61
CA MET A 19 -12.17 -2.51 15.82
C MET A 19 -13.56 -2.06 16.34
N SER A 20 -13.93 -2.37 17.58
CA SER A 20 -15.29 -2.12 18.12
C SER A 20 -15.44 -0.95 19.08
N LEU A 21 -14.47 -0.01 19.16
CA LEU A 21 -14.51 1.09 20.14
C LEU A 21 -13.93 2.39 19.56
N ALA A 22 -14.71 3.12 18.75
CA ALA A 22 -14.39 4.50 18.38
C ALA A 22 -15.52 5.45 18.82
N PRO A 23 -15.22 6.55 19.54
CA PRO A 23 -16.24 7.53 19.94
C PRO A 23 -16.61 8.46 18.77
N ALA A 24 -17.90 8.67 18.58
CA ALA A 24 -18.44 9.61 17.60
C ALA A 24 -18.02 11.07 17.90
N HIS A 25 -17.19 11.65 17.04
CA HIS A 25 -16.97 13.09 16.99
C HIS A 25 -17.83 13.71 15.87
N ALA A 26 -18.49 14.82 16.18
CA ALA A 26 -19.38 15.52 15.26
C ALA A 26 -18.63 16.01 14.00
N ALA A 27 -19.10 15.59 12.82
CA ALA A 27 -18.51 15.92 11.53
C ALA A 27 -18.92 17.33 11.05
N THR A 28 -17.95 18.22 10.87
CA THR A 28 -18.07 19.34 9.92
C THR A 28 -17.86 18.82 8.49
N ALA A 29 -18.50 19.43 7.50
CA ALA A 29 -18.48 18.96 6.11
C ALA A 29 -17.06 18.69 5.57
N PRO A 30 -16.83 17.60 4.81
CA PRO A 30 -15.51 17.19 4.38
C PRO A 30 -14.90 18.22 3.42
N ALA A 31 -13.71 18.74 3.79
CA ALA A 31 -12.80 19.29 2.80
C ALA A 31 -12.41 18.17 1.82
N ALA A 32 -12.11 18.50 0.56
CA ALA A 32 -11.65 17.51 -0.43
C ALA A 32 -10.58 16.57 0.17
N PRO A 33 -10.58 15.26 -0.16
CA PRO A 33 -9.63 14.31 0.41
C PRO A 33 -8.20 14.83 0.19
N ARG A 34 -7.51 15.09 1.30
CA ARG A 34 -6.15 15.64 1.27
C ARG A 34 -5.18 14.48 1.15
N SER A 35 -4.57 14.33 -0.02
CA SER A 35 -3.45 13.40 -0.23
C SER A 35 -2.19 14.17 -0.56
N GLU A 36 -1.04 13.62 -0.17
CA GLU A 36 0.26 14.12 -0.57
C GLU A 36 1.15 12.96 -0.98
N THR A 37 1.82 13.05 -2.12
CA THR A 37 2.79 12.06 -2.59
C THR A 37 4.11 12.75 -2.86
N ARG A 38 5.20 12.17 -2.36
CA ARG A 38 6.56 12.66 -2.58
C ARG A 38 7.44 11.52 -3.06
N VAL A 39 8.29 11.80 -4.04
CA VAL A 39 9.20 10.83 -4.66
C VAL A 39 10.62 11.36 -4.73
N GLY A 40 11.58 10.44 -4.76
CA GLY A 40 13.01 10.74 -4.85
C GLY A 40 13.59 11.29 -3.55
N LEU A 41 13.04 10.87 -2.40
CA LEU A 41 13.49 11.32 -1.09
C LEU A 41 14.71 10.53 -0.62
N SER A 42 15.63 11.19 0.07
CA SER A 42 16.58 10.48 0.95
C SER A 42 15.86 9.94 2.19
N GLU A 43 16.50 9.05 2.95
CA GLU A 43 15.95 8.61 4.24
C GLU A 43 15.68 9.79 5.20
N ALA A 44 16.59 10.77 5.25
CA ALA A 44 16.42 11.93 6.13
C ALA A 44 15.23 12.80 5.67
N ASP A 45 15.11 13.06 4.38
CA ASP A 45 14.01 13.86 3.81
C ASP A 45 12.67 13.15 3.98
N PHE A 46 12.64 11.82 3.81
CA PHE A 46 11.46 11.01 4.07
C PHE A 46 11.04 11.09 5.53
N LYS A 47 11.96 10.89 6.48
CA LYS A 47 11.65 10.99 7.92
C LYS A 47 11.12 12.38 8.29
N ALA A 48 11.74 13.44 7.76
CA ALA A 48 11.29 14.82 7.96
C ALA A 48 9.90 15.07 7.36
N ALA A 49 9.67 14.65 6.11
CA ALA A 49 8.37 14.76 5.45
C ALA A 49 7.27 14.00 6.20
N ASN A 50 7.57 12.77 6.63
CA ASN A 50 6.63 11.95 7.36
C ASN A 50 6.24 12.59 8.71
N ALA A 51 7.21 13.13 9.46
CA ALA A 51 6.92 13.86 10.71
C ALA A 51 6.08 15.12 10.45
N GLN A 52 6.42 15.89 9.40
CA GLN A 52 5.70 17.09 9.00
C GLN A 52 4.25 16.80 8.61
N LEU A 53 4.01 15.81 7.76
CA LEU A 53 2.68 15.48 7.25
C LEU A 53 1.81 14.82 8.31
N PHE A 54 2.42 14.03 9.19
CA PHE A 54 1.76 13.50 10.37
C PHE A 54 1.27 14.59 11.32
N ALA A 55 2.09 15.61 11.59
CA ALA A 55 1.68 16.76 12.39
C ALA A 55 0.51 17.55 11.76
N GLN A 56 0.32 17.42 10.44
CA GLN A 56 -0.80 18.00 9.70
C GLN A 56 -2.02 17.06 9.62
N GLY A 57 -1.97 15.90 10.27
CA GLY A 57 -3.06 14.93 10.32
C GLY A 57 -3.09 13.90 9.19
N LEU A 58 -2.09 13.89 8.29
CA LEU A 58 -1.99 12.85 7.27
C LEU A 58 -1.29 11.60 7.83
N ARG A 59 -1.60 10.43 7.29
CA ARG A 59 -0.91 9.17 7.62
C ARG A 59 -0.28 8.57 6.39
N LEU A 60 0.88 7.97 6.60
CA LEU A 60 1.54 7.18 5.58
C LEU A 60 0.63 6.01 5.24
N VAL A 61 0.27 5.91 3.97
CA VAL A 61 -0.53 4.80 3.44
C VAL A 61 0.26 4.01 2.41
N ASP A 62 1.32 4.58 1.85
CA ASP A 62 2.16 3.86 0.91
C ASP A 62 3.62 4.29 1.04
N ILE A 63 4.53 3.34 0.82
CA ILE A 63 5.96 3.56 0.72
C ILE A 63 6.48 2.68 -0.39
N THR A 64 7.43 3.18 -1.15
CA THR A 64 8.27 2.35 -2.02
C THR A 64 9.72 2.77 -1.86
N VAL A 65 10.62 1.80 -1.89
CA VAL A 65 12.04 2.00 -1.68
C VAL A 65 12.80 1.37 -2.83
N ALA A 66 13.75 2.13 -3.38
CA ALA A 66 14.76 1.58 -4.27
C ALA A 66 16.14 1.90 -3.73
N GLU A 67 17.17 1.10 -4.05
CA GLU A 67 18.54 1.37 -3.61
C GLU A 67 19.44 1.78 -4.78
N VAL A 68 20.01 2.99 -4.71
CA VAL A 68 20.97 3.49 -5.69
C VAL A 68 22.29 3.73 -4.98
N GLN A 69 23.35 3.02 -5.41
CA GLN A 69 24.69 3.14 -4.84
C GLN A 69 24.73 2.97 -3.31
N GLY A 70 23.98 2.00 -2.79
CA GLY A 70 23.92 1.71 -1.34
C GLY A 70 23.07 2.68 -0.53
N LYS A 71 22.36 3.62 -1.17
CA LYS A 71 21.50 4.59 -0.50
C LYS A 71 20.03 4.38 -0.89
N PRO A 72 19.09 4.38 0.08
CA PRO A 72 17.69 4.29 -0.23
C PRO A 72 17.21 5.59 -0.90
N VAL A 73 16.36 5.42 -1.91
CA VAL A 73 15.60 6.47 -2.58
C VAL A 73 14.14 6.11 -2.41
N ILE A 74 13.38 6.98 -1.76
CA ILE A 74 12.07 6.65 -1.20
C ILE A 74 10.98 7.44 -1.93
N GLY A 75 9.93 6.73 -2.32
CA GLY A 75 8.62 7.28 -2.64
C GLY A 75 7.65 7.00 -1.50
N ALA A 76 6.72 7.91 -1.25
CA ALA A 76 5.72 7.73 -0.21
C ALA A 76 4.46 8.54 -0.49
N THR A 77 3.33 7.98 -0.04
CA THR A 77 2.02 8.60 -0.14
C THR A 77 1.38 8.67 1.23
N TRP A 78 0.83 9.84 1.54
CA TRP A 78 0.11 10.12 2.77
C TRP A 78 -1.31 10.57 2.47
N TRP A 79 -2.30 10.02 3.18
CA TRP A 79 -3.69 10.43 3.07
C TRP A 79 -4.20 11.00 4.39
N TRP A 80 -5.08 11.99 4.31
CA TRP A 80 -5.95 12.37 5.40
C TRP A 80 -7.13 11.40 5.49
N ASN A 81 -7.49 11.01 6.70
CA ASN A 81 -8.67 10.20 6.97
C ASN A 81 -9.47 10.86 8.11
N GLU A 82 -10.76 11.12 7.87
CA GLU A 82 -11.68 11.62 8.88
C GLU A 82 -11.82 10.57 10.00
N GLY A 83 -11.69 10.99 11.25
CA GLY A 83 -11.68 10.10 12.42
C GLY A 83 -10.29 9.77 12.97
N MET A 84 -9.21 10.20 12.33
CA MET A 84 -7.88 10.08 12.92
C MET A 84 -7.55 11.23 13.85
N ALA A 85 -7.06 10.91 15.04
CA ALA A 85 -6.56 11.90 15.98
C ALA A 85 -5.50 12.77 15.32
N ALA A 86 -5.57 14.09 15.56
CA ALA A 86 -4.53 15.02 15.18
C ALA A 86 -3.16 14.53 15.67
N GLY A 87 -2.11 14.76 14.88
CA GLY A 87 -0.76 14.42 15.29
C GLY A 87 -0.34 15.22 16.53
N SER A 88 0.31 14.55 17.49
CA SER A 88 1.10 15.22 18.54
C SER A 88 2.59 14.99 18.28
N THR A 89 3.45 15.83 18.88
CA THR A 89 4.91 15.66 18.79
C THR A 89 5.35 14.30 19.33
N GLU A 90 4.74 13.85 20.42
CA GLU A 90 5.02 12.56 21.07
C GLU A 90 4.62 11.40 20.14
N ARG A 91 3.42 11.46 19.56
CA ARG A 91 2.93 10.43 18.64
C ARG A 91 3.75 10.40 17.35
N ALA A 92 4.16 11.56 16.85
CA ALA A 92 5.07 11.64 15.70
C ALA A 92 6.42 10.94 15.98
N LYS A 93 6.99 11.12 17.18
CA LYS A 93 8.22 10.40 17.58
C LYS A 93 8.00 8.89 17.64
N LEU A 94 6.88 8.42 18.20
CA LEU A 94 6.55 7.00 18.26
C LEU A 94 6.39 6.39 16.86
N LEU A 95 5.70 7.09 15.97
CA LEU A 95 5.53 6.66 14.57
C LEU A 95 6.88 6.52 13.86
N GLN A 96 7.79 7.48 14.03
CA GLN A 96 9.13 7.41 13.44
C GLN A 96 9.94 6.19 13.92
N GLN A 97 9.69 5.72 15.15
CA GLN A 97 10.30 4.50 15.69
C GLN A 97 9.69 3.21 15.12
N GLN A 98 8.54 3.29 14.44
CA GLN A 98 7.88 2.15 13.81
C GLN A 98 8.26 1.96 12.33
N ILE A 99 9.14 2.81 11.79
CA ILE A 99 9.55 2.74 10.38
C ILE A 99 10.87 2.01 10.25
N TYR A 100 10.84 0.94 9.47
CA TYR A 100 12.00 0.14 9.12
C TYR A 100 12.17 0.18 7.62
N LEU A 101 13.31 0.65 7.13
CA LEU A 101 13.52 0.79 5.67
C LEU A 101 14.25 -0.39 5.05
N LYS A 102 14.85 -1.26 5.86
CA LYS A 102 15.64 -2.40 5.39
C LYS A 102 15.61 -3.53 6.40
N LYS A 103 14.75 -4.52 6.14
CA LYS A 103 14.61 -5.75 6.93
C LYS A 103 14.53 -6.98 6.04
N SER A 104 15.01 -8.10 6.53
CA SER A 104 14.78 -9.42 5.94
C SER A 104 13.39 -9.95 6.31
N GLU A 105 12.94 -10.99 5.61
CA GLU A 105 11.68 -11.69 5.89
C GLU A 105 11.60 -12.17 7.35
N ASP A 106 12.66 -12.84 7.83
CA ASP A 106 12.75 -13.34 9.21
C ASP A 106 12.67 -12.22 10.24
N GLU A 107 13.32 -11.07 9.98
CA GLU A 107 13.25 -9.92 10.88
C GLU A 107 11.85 -9.31 10.93
N ILE A 108 11.15 -9.22 9.79
CA ILE A 108 9.76 -8.73 9.78
C ILE A 108 8.85 -9.68 10.56
N HIS A 109 9.01 -11.00 10.38
CA HIS A 109 8.27 -11.99 11.18
C HIS A 109 8.54 -11.83 12.67
N ALA A 110 9.81 -11.69 13.08
CA ALA A 110 10.17 -11.47 14.48
C ALA A 110 9.57 -10.17 15.03
N LEU A 111 9.60 -9.08 14.26
CA LEU A 111 9.01 -7.79 14.65
C LEU A 111 7.49 -7.89 14.81
N ALA A 112 6.80 -8.56 13.89
CA ALA A 112 5.35 -8.75 13.95
C ALA A 112 4.94 -9.61 15.15
N GLN A 113 5.68 -10.68 15.44
CA GLN A 113 5.47 -11.52 16.62
C GLN A 113 5.71 -10.75 17.93
N GLN A 114 6.84 -10.04 18.03
CA GLN A 114 7.19 -9.24 19.20
C GLN A 114 6.13 -8.18 19.49
N ARG A 115 5.57 -7.56 18.45
CA ARG A 115 4.55 -6.52 18.56
C ARG A 115 3.13 -7.04 18.71
N GLN A 116 2.91 -8.33 18.43
CA GLN A 116 1.58 -8.90 18.28
C GLN A 116 0.70 -8.09 17.30
N SER A 117 1.32 -7.59 16.22
CA SER A 117 0.66 -6.73 15.22
C SER A 117 1.31 -6.89 13.85
N GLN A 118 0.53 -6.64 12.80
CA GLN A 118 1.02 -6.64 11.42
C GLN A 118 1.52 -5.23 11.02
N PRO A 119 2.40 -5.13 10.01
CA PRO A 119 2.66 -3.85 9.35
C PRO A 119 1.37 -3.26 8.77
N GLU A 120 1.29 -1.93 8.75
CA GLU A 120 0.23 -1.17 8.07
C GLU A 120 0.68 -0.64 6.70
N VAL A 121 1.98 -0.59 6.44
CA VAL A 121 2.53 -0.27 5.12
C VAL A 121 3.76 -1.15 4.93
N MET A 122 3.91 -1.73 3.75
CA MET A 122 5.04 -2.58 3.44
C MET A 122 5.37 -2.50 1.96
N ASP A 123 6.66 -2.59 1.66
CA ASP A 123 7.21 -2.65 0.31
C ASP A 123 8.39 -3.61 0.29
N SER A 124 8.68 -4.15 -0.90
CA SER A 124 9.79 -5.05 -1.15
C SER A 124 10.68 -4.53 -2.25
N TYR A 125 12.00 -4.57 -2.05
CA TYR A 125 12.95 -4.06 -3.04
C TYR A 125 14.24 -4.86 -3.10
N SER A 126 14.83 -4.97 -4.29
CA SER A 126 16.10 -5.65 -4.49
C SER A 126 17.29 -4.73 -4.21
N ALA A 127 18.19 -5.16 -3.33
CA ALA A 127 19.46 -4.50 -3.11
C ALA A 127 20.57 -5.50 -2.75
N GLY A 128 21.71 -5.38 -3.44
CA GLY A 128 22.86 -6.28 -3.25
C GLY A 128 22.55 -7.75 -3.57
N GLY A 129 21.71 -8.01 -4.58
CA GLY A 129 21.30 -9.36 -4.98
C GLY A 129 20.37 -10.06 -3.98
N LYS A 130 19.76 -9.31 -3.06
CA LYS A 130 18.80 -9.81 -2.06
C LYS A 130 17.55 -8.95 -2.07
N VAL A 131 16.41 -9.54 -1.71
CA VAL A 131 15.18 -8.80 -1.43
C VAL A 131 15.22 -8.29 0.00
N TRP A 132 14.86 -7.02 0.18
CA TRP A 132 14.70 -6.34 1.46
C TRP A 132 13.29 -5.77 1.56
N PHE A 133 12.85 -5.51 2.78
CA PHE A 133 11.54 -4.97 3.05
C PHE A 133 11.64 -3.64 3.79
N ALA A 134 10.88 -2.66 3.29
CA ALA A 134 10.49 -1.51 4.07
C ALA A 134 9.14 -1.81 4.72
N ALA A 135 8.99 -1.52 6.01
CA ALA A 135 7.79 -1.81 6.76
C ALA A 135 7.51 -0.70 7.78
N VAL A 136 6.23 -0.37 7.94
CA VAL A 136 5.75 0.56 8.94
C VAL A 136 4.68 -0.13 9.77
N PHE A 137 4.86 -0.10 11.09
CA PHE A 137 3.87 -0.63 12.03
C PHE A 137 3.05 0.52 12.62
N ALA A 138 1.80 0.23 12.99
CA ALA A 138 1.04 1.14 13.82
C ALA A 138 1.75 1.35 15.18
N PRO A 139 1.66 2.54 15.79
CA PRO A 139 2.12 2.75 17.16
C PRO A 139 1.46 1.75 18.14
N PRO A 140 2.14 1.36 19.23
CA PRO A 140 1.56 0.45 20.22
C PRO A 140 0.19 0.93 20.74
N GLY A 141 -0.79 0.04 20.73
CA GLY A 141 -2.17 0.35 21.15
C GLY A 141 -3.04 1.02 20.09
N GLU A 142 -2.49 1.32 18.89
CA GLU A 142 -3.27 1.79 17.75
C GLU A 142 -3.61 0.65 16.79
N THR A 143 -4.80 0.74 16.19
CA THR A 143 -5.23 -0.16 15.14
C THR A 143 -4.53 0.20 13.81
N PRO A 144 -3.95 -0.78 13.09
CA PRO A 144 -3.43 -0.58 11.75
C PRO A 144 -4.48 -0.01 10.80
N LEU A 145 -4.11 0.97 9.97
CA LEU A 145 -5.01 1.53 8.97
C LEU A 145 -5.37 0.54 7.87
N GLN A 146 -4.38 -0.24 7.46
CA GLN A 146 -4.50 -1.25 6.42
C GLN A 146 -3.56 -2.42 6.76
N PRO A 147 -4.02 -3.46 7.47
CA PRO A 147 -3.15 -4.58 7.81
C PRO A 147 -2.58 -5.23 6.53
N VAL A 148 -1.28 -5.50 6.55
CA VAL A 148 -0.58 -6.20 5.46
C VAL A 148 -0.44 -7.69 5.80
N GLY A 149 -0.88 -8.56 4.88
CA GLY A 149 -0.60 -9.99 4.94
C GLY A 149 0.87 -10.28 4.61
N LEU A 150 1.52 -11.16 5.37
CA LEU A 150 2.97 -11.36 5.26
C LEU A 150 3.35 -12.62 4.47
N PHE A 151 4.12 -12.41 3.40
CA PHE A 151 4.87 -13.43 2.65
C PHE A 151 4.01 -14.59 2.12
N LEU A 152 2.81 -14.25 1.65
CA LEU A 152 1.80 -15.21 1.26
C LEU A 152 2.10 -15.80 -0.13
N THR A 153 1.65 -17.02 -0.36
CA THR A 153 1.42 -17.56 -1.71
C THR A 153 0.09 -17.06 -2.26
N ASP A 154 -0.13 -17.18 -3.57
CA ASP A 154 -1.40 -16.83 -4.22
C ASP A 154 -2.61 -17.52 -3.55
N ALA A 155 -2.51 -18.83 -3.29
CA ALA A 155 -3.55 -19.58 -2.60
C ALA A 155 -3.84 -19.05 -1.17
N GLN A 156 -2.81 -18.56 -0.47
CA GLN A 156 -2.98 -17.95 0.85
C GLN A 156 -3.58 -16.55 0.78
N VAL A 157 -3.27 -15.76 -0.26
CA VAL A 157 -3.95 -14.48 -0.51
C VAL A 157 -5.45 -14.72 -0.73
N GLY A 158 -5.81 -15.70 -1.57
CA GLY A 158 -7.21 -16.08 -1.82
C GLY A 158 -7.94 -16.46 -0.53
N ALA A 159 -7.35 -17.36 0.28
CA ALA A 159 -7.93 -17.76 1.55
C ALA A 159 -8.10 -16.59 2.54
N MET A 160 -7.06 -15.77 2.72
CA MET A 160 -7.12 -14.61 3.62
C MET A 160 -8.18 -13.59 3.17
N ARG A 161 -8.35 -13.44 1.86
CA ARG A 161 -9.35 -12.54 1.28
C ARG A 161 -10.78 -13.04 1.49
N ASP A 162 -11.01 -14.34 1.31
CA ASP A 162 -12.32 -14.95 1.59
C ASP A 162 -12.70 -14.84 3.07
N GLU A 163 -11.73 -14.88 3.97
CA GLU A 163 -11.91 -14.65 5.41
C GLU A 163 -12.20 -13.17 5.75
N ALA A 164 -11.58 -12.22 5.04
CA ALA A 164 -11.73 -10.78 5.30
C ALA A 164 -13.04 -10.17 4.76
N ARG A 165 -13.52 -10.66 3.62
CA ARG A 165 -14.69 -10.13 2.91
C ARG A 165 -15.98 -10.07 3.74
N PRO A 166 -16.35 -11.10 4.54
CA PRO A 166 -17.53 -11.04 5.41
C PRO A 166 -17.49 -9.90 6.43
N ALA A 167 -16.30 -9.42 6.81
CA ALA A 167 -16.12 -8.29 7.72
C ALA A 167 -16.11 -6.92 7.00
N GLY A 168 -16.33 -6.89 5.68
CA GLY A 168 -16.31 -5.65 4.89
C GLY A 168 -14.92 -5.16 4.51
N PHE A 169 -13.92 -6.04 4.56
CA PHE A 169 -12.55 -5.76 4.15
C PHE A 169 -12.21 -6.48 2.84
N ASP A 170 -11.46 -5.82 1.98
CA ASP A 170 -10.90 -6.45 0.78
C ASP A 170 -9.52 -5.86 0.47
N VAL A 171 -8.79 -6.50 -0.43
CA VAL A 171 -7.49 -6.05 -0.90
C VAL A 171 -7.63 -4.67 -1.57
N ILE A 172 -6.78 -3.74 -1.16
CA ILE A 172 -6.65 -2.43 -1.80
C ILE A 172 -5.32 -2.28 -2.55
N ARG A 173 -4.29 -3.00 -2.12
CA ARG A 173 -2.95 -2.98 -2.73
C ARG A 173 -2.33 -4.36 -2.62
N LEU A 174 -1.47 -4.69 -3.57
CA LEU A 174 -0.83 -5.99 -3.64
C LEU A 174 0.60 -5.80 -4.09
N GLU A 175 1.52 -5.87 -3.12
CA GLU A 175 2.96 -5.88 -3.41
C GLU A 175 3.45 -7.31 -3.66
N LEU A 176 4.42 -7.44 -4.56
CA LEU A 176 4.97 -8.73 -5.00
C LEU A 176 6.49 -8.73 -5.04
N TYR A 177 7.08 -9.86 -4.67
CA TYR A 177 8.51 -10.10 -4.88
C TYR A 177 8.80 -11.54 -5.26
N ALA A 178 9.95 -11.77 -5.89
CA ALA A 178 10.48 -13.11 -6.13
C ALA A 178 11.08 -13.67 -4.84
N GLY A 179 10.34 -14.53 -4.15
CA GLY A 179 10.76 -15.19 -2.92
C GLY A 179 11.17 -16.65 -3.11
N ALA A 180 11.47 -17.32 -1.99
CA ALA A 180 11.74 -18.76 -2.02
C ALA A 180 10.50 -19.53 -2.50
N GLY A 181 10.67 -20.32 -3.56
CA GLY A 181 9.58 -21.14 -4.12
C GLY A 181 8.61 -20.40 -5.05
N GLY A 182 8.92 -19.16 -5.47
CA GLY A 182 8.13 -18.42 -6.47
C GLY A 182 7.73 -17.02 -5.99
N ALA A 183 6.76 -16.43 -6.68
CA ALA A 183 6.21 -15.13 -6.31
C ALA A 183 5.58 -15.19 -4.92
N ARG A 184 5.83 -14.14 -4.13
CA ARG A 184 5.28 -13.92 -2.81
C ARG A 184 4.53 -12.61 -2.78
N TYR A 185 3.49 -12.56 -1.96
CA TYR A 185 2.52 -11.48 -1.96
C TYR A 185 2.43 -10.83 -0.58
N LEU A 186 2.24 -9.51 -0.60
CA LEU A 186 2.04 -8.67 0.57
C LEU A 186 0.74 -7.86 0.39
N PRO A 187 -0.44 -8.50 0.47
CA PRO A 187 -1.71 -7.81 0.28
C PRO A 187 -1.99 -6.84 1.43
N ALA A 188 -2.30 -5.58 1.12
CA ALA A 188 -2.86 -4.63 2.09
C ALA A 188 -4.39 -4.67 2.01
N PHE A 189 -5.04 -4.83 3.17
CA PHE A 189 -6.50 -4.86 3.29
C PHE A 189 -7.01 -3.57 3.91
N ALA A 190 -8.16 -3.09 3.44
CA ALA A 190 -8.86 -1.96 4.06
C ALA A 190 -10.38 -2.12 3.92
N PRO A 191 -11.18 -1.35 4.68
CA PRO A 191 -12.63 -1.35 4.52
C PRO A 191 -13.02 -0.96 3.09
N ARG A 192 -13.66 -1.88 2.37
CA ARG A 192 -14.21 -1.62 1.04
C ARG A 192 -15.24 -2.70 0.66
N PRO A 193 -16.15 -2.42 -0.27
CA PRO A 193 -16.99 -3.46 -0.85
C PRO A 193 -16.14 -4.57 -1.47
N ALA A 194 -16.60 -5.81 -1.29
CA ALA A 194 -16.02 -6.95 -1.99
C ALA A 194 -16.07 -6.69 -3.50
N ALA A 195 -14.92 -6.84 -4.16
CA ALA A 195 -14.80 -6.68 -5.61
C ALA A 195 -14.35 -8.00 -6.24
N GLU A 196 -14.52 -8.17 -7.55
CA GLU A 196 -13.76 -9.22 -8.25
C GLU A 196 -12.46 -8.64 -8.76
N LEU A 197 -11.37 -9.37 -8.57
CA LEU A 197 -10.03 -8.92 -8.94
C LEU A 197 -9.52 -9.72 -10.12
N ASP A 198 -9.05 -9.02 -11.14
CA ASP A 198 -8.28 -9.60 -12.22
C ASP A 198 -6.82 -9.23 -12.07
N PHE A 199 -5.95 -10.15 -12.47
CA PHE A 199 -4.52 -9.95 -12.43
C PHE A 199 -3.94 -10.01 -13.84
N ALA A 200 -2.92 -9.18 -14.06
CA ALA A 200 -2.11 -9.29 -15.25
C ALA A 200 -0.63 -9.19 -14.89
N GLN A 201 0.19 -9.89 -15.68
CA GLN A 201 1.63 -9.84 -15.59
C GLN A 201 2.21 -9.64 -16.98
N GLU A 202 3.16 -8.73 -17.10
CA GLU A 202 3.83 -8.40 -18.36
C GLU A 202 5.33 -8.19 -18.10
N SER A 203 6.18 -8.55 -19.06
CA SER A 203 7.64 -8.39 -18.94
C SER A 203 8.13 -6.98 -19.33
N THR A 204 7.25 -6.14 -19.83
CA THR A 204 7.59 -4.78 -20.26
C THR A 204 6.52 -3.77 -19.83
N ALA A 205 6.94 -2.53 -19.59
CA ALA A 205 6.00 -1.45 -19.29
C ALA A 205 5.01 -1.22 -20.44
N LEU A 206 5.45 -1.32 -21.70
CA LEU A 206 4.57 -1.18 -22.86
C LEU A 206 3.52 -2.31 -22.92
N GLY A 207 3.91 -3.55 -22.65
CA GLY A 207 2.98 -4.67 -22.53
C GLY A 207 1.94 -4.42 -21.45
N MET A 208 2.36 -3.94 -20.27
CA MET A 208 1.44 -3.60 -19.18
C MET A 208 0.50 -2.44 -19.53
N GLN A 209 0.97 -1.42 -20.27
CA GLN A 209 0.11 -0.35 -20.77
C GLN A 209 -0.97 -0.89 -21.72
N ALA A 210 -0.59 -1.76 -22.66
CA ALA A 210 -1.54 -2.38 -23.60
C ALA A 210 -2.57 -3.24 -22.86
N ARG A 211 -2.12 -4.00 -21.85
CA ARG A 211 -2.97 -4.82 -20.99
C ARG A 211 -3.95 -3.97 -20.18
N ALA A 212 -3.49 -2.88 -19.58
CA ALA A 212 -4.34 -1.96 -18.83
C ALA A 212 -5.39 -1.27 -19.73
N ALA A 213 -5.05 -0.94 -20.96
CA ALA A 213 -6.01 -0.45 -21.95
C ALA A 213 -7.08 -1.50 -22.29
N GLY A 214 -6.69 -2.76 -22.47
CA GLY A 214 -7.62 -3.88 -22.64
C GLY A 214 -8.55 -4.08 -21.46
N MET A 215 -8.05 -3.98 -20.23
CA MET A 215 -8.87 -4.03 -19.00
C MET A 215 -9.87 -2.87 -18.95
N THR A 216 -9.45 -1.67 -19.35
CA THR A 216 -10.34 -0.49 -19.42
C THR A 216 -11.51 -0.72 -20.39
N ILE A 217 -11.24 -1.32 -21.56
CA ILE A 217 -12.29 -1.71 -22.52
C ILE A 217 -13.24 -2.74 -21.90
N ALA A 218 -12.74 -3.61 -21.02
CA ALA A 218 -13.52 -4.60 -20.28
C ALA A 218 -14.21 -4.03 -19.02
N ASN A 219 -14.33 -2.70 -18.88
CA ASN A 219 -14.91 -2.01 -17.71
C ASN A 219 -14.21 -2.35 -16.39
N LYS A 220 -12.89 -2.48 -16.44
CA LYS A 220 -12.03 -2.65 -15.28
C LYS A 220 -10.96 -1.57 -15.27
N SER A 221 -10.52 -1.15 -14.10
CA SER A 221 -9.44 -0.17 -13.98
C SER A 221 -8.39 -0.67 -12.99
N PRO A 222 -7.13 -0.20 -13.11
CA PRO A 222 -6.06 -0.64 -12.23
C PRO A 222 -6.37 -0.32 -10.78
N LEU A 223 -6.15 -1.29 -9.90
CA LEU A 223 -6.26 -1.17 -8.44
C LEU A 223 -4.86 -1.04 -7.82
N SER A 224 -3.94 -1.92 -8.19
CA SER A 224 -2.55 -1.90 -7.74
C SER A 224 -1.57 -2.22 -8.87
N VAL A 225 -0.30 -1.88 -8.68
CA VAL A 225 0.84 -2.15 -9.55
C VAL A 225 2.08 -2.46 -8.72
N SER A 226 2.80 -3.50 -9.11
CA SER A 226 4.10 -3.86 -8.53
C SER A 226 5.08 -4.19 -9.65
N VAL A 227 6.35 -3.88 -9.45
CA VAL A 227 7.48 -3.99 -10.36
C VAL A 227 8.56 -4.77 -9.65
N LEU A 228 8.79 -6.00 -10.10
CA LEU A 228 9.76 -6.89 -9.46
C LEU A 228 10.78 -7.44 -10.44
N GLU A 229 11.94 -7.79 -9.90
CA GLU A 229 12.86 -8.70 -10.57
C GLU A 229 12.33 -10.13 -10.40
N THR A 230 12.05 -10.80 -11.50
CA THR A 230 11.71 -12.24 -11.49
C THR A 230 12.90 -13.11 -11.10
N LYS A 231 14.13 -12.56 -11.19
CA LYS A 231 15.36 -13.13 -10.66
C LYS A 231 16.10 -12.04 -9.87
N PRO A 232 16.15 -12.12 -8.53
CA PRO A 232 16.81 -11.12 -7.70
C PRO A 232 18.25 -10.84 -8.16
N GLY A 233 18.58 -9.56 -8.37
CA GLY A 233 19.87 -9.07 -8.87
C GLY A 233 19.99 -9.02 -10.40
N ASP A 234 19.06 -9.60 -11.17
CA ASP A 234 19.03 -9.52 -12.63
C ASP A 234 18.09 -8.39 -13.07
N ARG A 235 18.68 -7.24 -13.39
CA ARG A 235 17.95 -6.04 -13.83
C ARG A 235 17.24 -6.20 -15.18
N ASN A 236 17.55 -7.24 -15.95
CA ASN A 236 16.86 -7.55 -17.19
C ASN A 236 15.64 -8.45 -16.97
N SER A 237 15.42 -8.92 -15.74
CA SER A 237 14.37 -9.87 -15.39
C SER A 237 13.10 -9.20 -14.87
N LEU A 238 12.82 -7.96 -15.28
CA LEU A 238 11.68 -7.20 -14.79
C LEU A 238 10.34 -7.83 -15.19
N ALA A 239 9.41 -7.83 -14.24
CA ALA A 239 8.00 -8.07 -14.46
C ALA A 239 7.16 -6.96 -13.82
N PHE A 240 6.11 -6.57 -14.52
CA PHE A 240 5.06 -5.69 -14.06
C PHE A 240 3.87 -6.56 -13.72
N VAL A 241 3.32 -6.40 -12.53
CA VAL A 241 2.11 -7.07 -12.09
C VAL A 241 1.10 -6.00 -11.71
N ALA A 242 -0.13 -6.12 -12.19
CA ALA A 242 -1.20 -5.21 -11.83
C ALA A 242 -2.46 -5.98 -11.47
N SER A 243 -3.19 -5.47 -10.48
CA SER A 243 -4.54 -5.91 -10.16
C SER A 243 -5.56 -4.93 -10.72
N PHE A 244 -6.75 -5.40 -11.06
CA PHE A 244 -7.83 -4.60 -11.64
C PHE A 244 -9.16 -4.95 -10.99
N ASP A 245 -10.03 -3.96 -10.84
CA ASP A 245 -11.41 -4.15 -10.36
C ASP A 245 -12.39 -3.22 -11.12
N GLN A 246 -13.69 -3.28 -10.81
CA GLN A 246 -14.73 -2.52 -11.50
C GLN A 246 -14.85 -1.02 -11.10
N VAL A 247 -14.09 -0.53 -10.11
CA VAL A 247 -14.13 0.87 -9.67
C VAL A 247 -13.44 1.76 -10.69
N MET A 248 -14.20 2.35 -11.60
CA MET A 248 -13.67 3.11 -12.73
C MET A 248 -12.96 4.41 -12.34
N GLY A 249 -12.13 4.92 -13.26
CA GLY A 249 -11.53 6.26 -13.17
C GLY A 249 -10.07 6.28 -12.74
N ARG A 250 -9.47 5.14 -12.38
CA ARG A 250 -8.03 5.01 -12.11
C ARG A 250 -7.23 4.87 -13.40
N LYS A 251 -5.99 5.36 -13.38
CA LYS A 251 -5.01 5.25 -14.46
C LYS A 251 -3.72 4.64 -13.96
N LEU A 252 -2.99 4.00 -14.86
CA LEU A 252 -1.69 3.42 -14.59
C LEU A 252 -0.60 4.35 -15.15
N LEU A 253 0.33 4.75 -14.30
CA LEU A 253 1.60 5.37 -14.67
C LEU A 253 2.69 4.31 -14.53
N LEU A 254 3.60 4.20 -15.50
CA LEU A 254 4.61 3.14 -15.50
C LEU A 254 5.99 3.70 -15.81
N MET A 255 6.97 3.30 -15.00
CA MET A 255 8.40 3.52 -15.22
C MET A 255 8.80 4.97 -15.51
N GLN A 256 8.15 5.94 -14.87
CA GLN A 256 8.48 7.36 -15.03
C GLN A 256 9.73 7.72 -14.24
N THR A 257 10.57 8.60 -14.78
CA THR A 257 11.64 9.26 -14.02
C THR A 257 11.05 10.06 -12.84
N VAL A 258 11.88 10.41 -11.85
CA VAL A 258 11.47 11.33 -10.76
C VAL A 258 10.86 12.64 -11.30
N ALA A 259 11.44 13.20 -12.37
CA ALA A 259 10.98 14.45 -12.95
C ALA A 259 9.62 14.30 -13.64
N GLU A 260 9.46 13.28 -14.48
CA GLU A 260 8.20 12.96 -15.18
C GLU A 260 7.08 12.61 -14.18
N PHE A 261 7.41 11.87 -13.11
CA PHE A 261 6.44 11.52 -12.09
C PHE A 261 5.96 12.76 -11.32
N ARG A 262 6.87 13.65 -10.92
CA ARG A 262 6.51 14.94 -10.29
C ARG A 262 5.66 15.82 -11.21
N GLN A 263 5.92 15.80 -12.51
CA GLN A 263 5.07 16.50 -13.49
C GLN A 263 3.67 15.86 -13.55
N SER A 264 3.59 14.54 -13.58
CA SER A 264 2.32 13.80 -13.59
C SER A 264 1.49 14.07 -12.33
N LEU A 265 2.15 14.20 -11.16
CA LEU A 265 1.47 14.52 -9.89
C LEU A 265 0.70 15.87 -9.93
N ALA A 266 1.03 16.79 -10.83
CA ALA A 266 0.28 18.04 -10.98
C ALA A 266 -1.14 17.84 -11.55
N GLU A 267 -1.41 16.69 -12.17
CA GLU A 267 -2.70 16.35 -12.79
C GLU A 267 -3.48 15.27 -12.04
N VAL A 268 -2.90 14.69 -10.98
CA VAL A 268 -3.55 13.65 -10.17
C VAL A 268 -4.24 14.27 -8.96
N GLY A 269 -5.39 13.73 -8.59
CA GLY A 269 -6.05 14.04 -7.33
C GLY A 269 -5.52 13.17 -6.18
N MET A 270 -5.13 11.94 -6.51
CA MET A 270 -4.62 10.97 -5.54
C MET A 270 -3.76 9.92 -6.22
N VAL A 271 -2.72 9.46 -5.53
CA VAL A 271 -2.01 8.22 -5.83
C VAL A 271 -2.60 7.14 -4.92
N SER A 272 -3.20 6.10 -5.51
CA SER A 272 -3.81 5.00 -4.76
C SER A 272 -2.81 3.90 -4.40
N ASP A 273 -1.77 3.76 -5.22
CA ASP A 273 -0.72 2.75 -5.10
C ASP A 273 0.55 3.25 -5.78
N LEU A 274 1.72 3.01 -5.19
CA LEU A 274 3.00 3.54 -5.63
C LEU A 274 4.10 2.50 -5.50
N ASP A 275 4.81 2.24 -6.59
CA ASP A 275 5.97 1.37 -6.60
C ASP A 275 7.15 1.98 -7.36
N SER A 276 8.36 1.49 -7.10
CA SER A 276 9.60 2.01 -7.65
C SER A 276 10.63 0.94 -7.92
N TYR A 277 11.51 1.24 -8.89
CA TYR A 277 12.59 0.34 -9.25
C TYR A 277 13.86 1.11 -9.60
N ALA A 278 15.02 0.59 -9.18
CA ALA A 278 16.32 1.19 -9.46
C ALA A 278 16.91 0.69 -10.79
N LEU A 279 17.07 1.60 -11.74
CA LEU A 279 17.83 1.38 -12.98
C LEU A 279 19.22 2.06 -12.91
N PRO A 280 20.17 1.70 -13.79
CA PRO A 280 21.48 2.37 -13.86
C PRO A 280 21.38 3.91 -13.96
N GLU A 281 20.38 4.41 -14.69
CA GLU A 281 20.16 5.83 -14.90
C GLU A 281 19.32 6.52 -13.80
N GLY A 282 18.90 5.78 -12.77
CA GLY A 282 18.17 6.30 -11.62
C GLY A 282 16.90 5.51 -11.30
N VAL A 283 16.14 6.02 -10.33
CA VAL A 283 14.88 5.39 -9.91
C VAL A 283 13.76 5.74 -10.88
N ARG A 284 12.94 4.73 -11.17
CA ARG A 284 11.68 4.83 -11.90
C ARG A 284 10.51 4.56 -10.96
N TYR A 285 9.38 5.22 -11.22
CA TYR A 285 8.16 5.06 -10.45
C TYR A 285 7.03 4.56 -11.34
N SER A 286 6.26 3.64 -10.80
CA SER A 286 4.98 3.17 -11.32
C SER A 286 3.91 3.47 -10.28
N ALA A 287 2.70 3.80 -10.72
CA ALA A 287 1.64 4.15 -9.79
C ALA A 287 0.26 3.88 -10.38
N VAL A 288 -0.68 3.58 -9.49
CA VAL A 288 -2.10 3.71 -9.79
C VAL A 288 -2.55 5.08 -9.27
N VAL A 289 -3.15 5.88 -10.16
CA VAL A 289 -3.55 7.25 -9.85
C VAL A 289 -5.01 7.49 -10.15
N VAL A 290 -5.64 8.31 -9.32
CA VAL A 290 -6.94 8.91 -9.58
C VAL A 290 -6.70 10.32 -10.14
N PRO A 291 -7.11 10.62 -11.38
CA PRO A 291 -6.99 11.95 -11.95
C PRO A 291 -7.69 13.01 -11.10
N ALA A 292 -7.12 14.21 -11.05
CA ALA A 292 -7.81 15.34 -10.41
C ALA A 292 -9.12 15.58 -11.17
N ALA A 293 -10.25 15.58 -10.48
CA ALA A 293 -11.53 15.81 -11.11
C ALA A 293 -11.53 17.23 -11.72
N LYS A 294 -11.34 17.35 -13.05
CA LYS A 294 -11.52 18.64 -13.75
C LYS A 294 -13.01 19.03 -13.88
N LYS A 295 -13.89 18.58 -12.97
CA LYS A 295 -15.38 18.45 -13.02
C LYS A 295 -15.87 17.05 -13.41
N VAL A 296 -15.76 16.09 -12.50
CA VAL A 296 -16.46 14.79 -12.59
C VAL A 296 -17.23 14.58 -11.29
N ASN A 297 -18.46 14.07 -11.40
CA ASN A 297 -19.40 13.87 -10.29
C ASN A 297 -18.75 13.04 -9.16
N THR A 298 -18.70 13.62 -7.96
CA THR A 298 -18.02 13.09 -6.76
C THR A 298 -18.77 11.94 -6.07
N ASP A 299 -19.93 11.55 -6.58
CA ASP A 299 -20.79 10.51 -5.97
C ASP A 299 -20.09 9.14 -5.84
N ALA A 300 -19.11 8.83 -6.69
CA ALA A 300 -18.35 7.56 -6.64
C ALA A 300 -17.31 7.49 -5.52
N TYR A 301 -16.82 8.63 -5.02
CA TYR A 301 -15.87 8.69 -3.90
C TYR A 301 -16.57 8.89 -2.56
N LYS A 302 -17.81 9.39 -2.60
CA LYS A 302 -18.71 9.44 -1.46
C LYS A 302 -18.94 8.04 -0.87
N THR A 303 -18.96 6.99 -1.69
CA THR A 303 -19.21 5.62 -1.24
C THR A 303 -18.08 5.03 -0.38
N MET A 304 -16.84 5.51 -0.53
CA MET A 304 -15.74 5.10 0.37
C MET A 304 -15.81 5.83 1.72
N GLY A 305 -16.17 7.11 1.73
CA GLY A 305 -16.41 7.87 2.97
C GLY A 305 -17.70 7.46 3.70
N ASP A 306 -18.79 7.26 2.97
CA ASP A 306 -20.10 6.86 3.49
C ASP A 306 -20.08 5.40 4.01
N GLY A 307 -19.25 4.52 3.42
CA GLY A 307 -19.03 3.16 3.91
C GLY A 307 -18.39 3.13 5.30
N LEU A 308 -17.42 4.01 5.55
CA LEU A 308 -16.82 4.24 6.87
C LEU A 308 -17.84 4.83 7.86
N GLN A 309 -18.67 5.77 7.41
CA GLN A 309 -19.67 6.41 8.27
C GLN A 309 -20.84 5.51 8.65
N GLN A 310 -21.27 4.60 7.78
CA GLN A 310 -22.32 3.61 8.12
C GLN A 310 -21.85 2.56 9.14
N ILE A 311 -20.55 2.28 9.20
CA ILE A 311 -19.95 1.37 10.18
C ILE A 311 -19.85 2.06 11.55
N ILE A 312 -19.46 3.34 11.58
CA ILE A 312 -19.44 4.16 12.81
C ILE A 312 -20.84 4.31 13.42
N ASN A 313 -21.89 4.36 12.60
CA ASN A 313 -23.27 4.53 13.07
C ASN A 313 -24.00 3.21 13.42
N ARG A 314 -23.36 2.04 13.26
CA ARG A 314 -23.92 0.72 13.60
C ARG A 314 -23.23 0.03 14.78
N GLN A 315 -22.28 0.70 15.44
CA GLN A 315 -21.72 0.34 16.75
C GLN A 315 -22.28 1.27 17.82
#